data_AF-A0A7S4H408-F1
#
_entry.id   AF-A0A7S4H408-F1
#
_cell.length_a   1.000
_cell.length_b   1.000
_cell.length_c   1.000
_cell.angle_alpha   90.00
_cell.angle_beta   90.00
_cell.angle_gamma   90.00
#
_symmetry.space_group_name_H-M   'P 1'
#
loop_
_entity.id
_entity.type
_entity.pdbx_description
1 polymer ?
#
loop_
_entity_poly.entity_id
_entity_poly.type
_entity_poly.pdbx_seq_one_letter_code
_entity_poly.pdbx_strand_id
1 'polypeptide(L)'
;MSFKTLHSQPWDFTVYLTETGEYIIKVMFSEGDCKVDIERYYDLTTEIGPLKTNDFIFNELSHAIRNNPSYYKDKEINPGEIKKRLHRKFG
;
A
#
# COMPACT_ATOMS: atom_id res chain seq x y z
N MET A 1 3.19 -4.17 -16.71
CA MET A 1 2.97 -4.43 -15.27
C MET A 1 1.62 -3.87 -14.92
N SER A 2 0.61 -4.73 -14.97
CA SER A 2 -0.72 -4.39 -14.48
C SER A 2 -0.80 -4.62 -12.97
N PHE A 3 -1.68 -3.88 -12.33
CA PHE A 3 -2.03 -4.04 -10.92
C PHE A 3 -3.48 -4.49 -10.84
N LYS A 4 -3.72 -5.51 -10.02
CA LYS A 4 -5.06 -5.92 -9.60
C LYS A 4 -5.33 -5.34 -8.22
N THR A 5 -6.38 -4.54 -8.09
CA THR A 5 -6.86 -4.10 -6.77
C THR A 5 -7.48 -5.31 -6.06
N LEU A 6 -6.97 -5.65 -4.87
CA LEU A 6 -7.52 -6.72 -4.03
C LEU A 6 -8.53 -6.18 -3.03
N HIS A 7 -8.21 -5.06 -2.39
CA HIS A 7 -9.06 -4.39 -1.42
C HIS A 7 -8.88 -2.88 -1.53
N SER A 8 -9.95 -2.11 -1.31
CA SER A 8 -9.91 -0.66 -1.46
C SER A 8 -10.83 0.03 -0.48
N GLN A 9 -10.23 0.80 0.43
CA GLN A 9 -10.89 1.81 1.24
C GLN A 9 -10.20 3.15 0.92
N PRO A 10 -10.69 3.92 -0.06
CA PRO A 10 -9.91 5.00 -0.69
C PRO A 10 -9.35 6.05 0.26
N TRP A 11 -10.05 6.31 1.37
CA TRP A 11 -9.68 7.27 2.41
C TRP A 11 -8.74 6.69 3.46
N ASP A 12 -8.58 5.37 3.46
CA ASP A 12 -7.78 4.65 4.41
C ASP A 12 -6.58 3.99 3.73
N PHE A 13 -6.82 2.94 2.95
CA PHE A 13 -5.78 2.21 2.26
C PHE A 13 -6.29 1.50 1.01
N THR A 14 -5.38 1.09 0.14
CA THR A 14 -5.69 0.29 -1.04
C THR A 14 -4.61 -0.76 -1.20
N VAL A 15 -5.01 -2.03 -1.36
CA VAL A 15 -4.08 -3.15 -1.59
C VAL A 15 -4.11 -3.52 -3.06
N TYR A 16 -2.93 -3.58 -3.65
CA TYR A 16 -2.69 -3.99 -5.02
C TYR A 16 -1.88 -5.30 -5.04
N LEU A 17 -2.18 -6.15 -6.00
CA LEU A 17 -1.38 -7.30 -6.38
C LEU A 17 -0.78 -7.04 -7.77
N THR A 18 0.53 -7.13 -7.88
CA THR A 18 1.23 -7.06 -9.16
C THR A 18 1.15 -8.39 -9.91
N GLU A 19 1.33 -8.36 -11.23
CA GLU A 19 1.46 -9.58 -12.05
C GLU A 19 2.63 -10.48 -11.61
N THR A 20 3.66 -9.90 -10.99
CA THR A 20 4.83 -10.57 -10.45
C THR A 20 4.57 -11.23 -9.09
N GLY A 21 3.37 -11.06 -8.53
CA GLY A 21 2.98 -11.65 -7.24
C GLY A 21 3.36 -10.80 -6.02
N GLU A 22 3.74 -9.54 -6.22
CA GLU A 22 4.07 -8.62 -5.13
C GLU A 22 2.79 -7.96 -4.60
N TYR A 23 2.70 -7.82 -3.29
CA TYR A 23 1.59 -7.17 -2.60
C TYR A 23 2.01 -5.77 -2.18
N ILE A 24 1.35 -4.75 -2.73
CA ILE A 24 1.63 -3.35 -2.43
C ILE A 24 0.43 -2.75 -1.72
N ILE A 25 0.63 -2.16 -0.54
CA ILE A 25 -0.39 -1.36 0.12
C ILE A 25 -0.11 0.12 -0.06
N LYS A 26 -1.12 0.88 -0.49
CA LYS A 26 -1.16 2.33 -0.37
C LYS A 26 -1.87 2.65 0.93
N VAL A 27 -1.24 3.39 1.84
CA VAL A 27 -1.83 3.84 3.10
C VAL A 27 -1.93 5.35 3.08
N MET A 28 -3.09 5.87 3.46
CA MET A 28 -3.32 7.29 3.66
C MET A 28 -2.90 7.68 5.08
N PHE A 29 -2.09 8.72 5.16
CA PHE A 29 -1.67 9.39 6.39
C PHE A 29 -2.19 10.81 6.37
N SER A 30 -2.59 11.33 7.52
CA SER A 30 -2.88 12.77 7.68
C SER A 30 -1.77 13.38 8.54
N GLU A 31 -0.92 14.22 7.95
CA GLU A 31 0.22 14.84 8.63
C GLU A 31 0.06 16.37 8.72
N GLY A 32 0.63 16.94 9.79
CA GLY A 32 0.68 18.39 10.04
C GLY A 32 -0.59 18.99 10.64
N ASP A 33 -0.48 20.23 11.12
CA ASP A 33 -1.58 20.98 11.76
C ASP A 33 -2.76 21.22 10.79
N CYS A 34 -2.48 21.25 9.49
CA CYS A 34 -3.48 21.39 8.43
C CYS A 34 -4.08 20.06 7.95
N LYS A 35 -3.72 18.92 8.55
CA LYS A 35 -4.18 17.57 8.16
C LYS A 35 -4.09 17.33 6.65
N VAL A 36 -2.88 17.42 6.10
CA VAL A 36 -2.66 17.11 4.69
C VAL A 36 -2.68 15.60 4.51
N ASP A 37 -3.53 15.12 3.60
CA ASP A 37 -3.58 13.70 3.25
C ASP A 37 -2.41 13.34 2.33
N ILE A 38 -1.55 12.46 2.82
CA ILE A 38 -0.35 11.97 2.15
C ILE A 38 -0.53 10.48 1.90
N GLU A 39 -0.36 10.09 0.64
CA GLU A 39 -0.31 8.69 0.25
C GLU A 39 1.11 8.14 0.39
N ARG A 40 1.27 7.00 1.04
CA ARG A 40 2.52 6.26 1.12
C ARG A 40 2.30 4.82 0.66
N TYR A 41 3.30 4.25 0.02
CA TYR A 41 3.23 2.92 -0.58
C TYR A 41 4.23 1.99 0.09
N TYR A 42 3.84 0.77 0.39
CA TYR A 42 4.70 -0.22 1.06
C TYR A 42 4.60 -1.59 0.39
N ASP A 43 5.73 -2.28 0.28
CA ASP A 43 5.79 -3.69 -0.12
C ASP A 43 5.50 -4.58 1.10
N LEU A 44 4.44 -5.38 1.00
CA LEU A 44 4.01 -6.34 2.04
C LEU A 44 3.98 -7.78 1.53
N THR A 45 4.75 -8.07 0.48
CA THR A 45 4.80 -9.40 -0.13
C THR A 45 5.19 -10.46 0.89
N THR A 46 6.11 -10.14 1.80
CA THR A 46 6.58 -11.06 2.84
C THR A 46 5.54 -11.32 3.94
N GLU A 47 4.65 -10.38 4.21
CA GLU A 47 3.64 -10.42 5.26
C GLU A 47 2.36 -11.09 4.76
N ILE A 48 1.94 -10.75 3.55
CA ILE A 48 0.68 -11.24 2.97
C ILE A 48 0.88 -12.59 2.28
N GLY A 49 2.05 -12.84 1.68
CA GLY A 49 2.37 -14.12 1.02
C GLY A 49 2.05 -15.38 1.86
N PRO A 50 2.46 -15.46 3.14
CA PRO A 50 2.14 -16.60 4.00
C PRO A 50 0.73 -16.56 4.61
N LEU A 51 0.13 -15.36 4.75
CA LEU A 51 -1.17 -15.17 5.35
C LEU A 51 -2.23 -15.08 4.25
N LYS A 52 -2.86 -16.21 3.89
CA LYS A 52 -3.97 -16.29 2.91
C LYS A 52 -4.79 -14.99 2.90
N THR A 53 -4.83 -14.30 1.76
CA THR A 53 -5.44 -12.97 1.60
C THR A 53 -6.84 -12.91 2.21
N ASN A 54 -6.99 -12.13 3.29
CA ASN A 54 -8.26 -11.84 3.96
C ASN A 54 -8.31 -10.34 4.27
N ASP A 55 -9.47 -9.73 4.08
CA ASP A 55 -9.72 -8.30 4.36
C ASP A 55 -9.33 -7.88 5.78
N PHE A 56 -9.45 -8.79 6.75
CA PHE A 56 -9.02 -8.53 8.13
C PHE A 56 -7.52 -8.23 8.22
N ILE A 57 -6.68 -8.99 7.50
CA ILE A 57 -5.22 -8.81 7.51
C ILE A 57 -4.83 -7.46 6.91
N PHE A 58 -5.52 -7.02 5.86
CA PHE A 58 -5.23 -5.72 5.23
C PHE A 58 -5.52 -4.54 6.16
N ASN A 59 -6.63 -4.62 6.92
CA ASN A 59 -6.93 -3.62 7.94
C ASN A 59 -5.86 -3.58 9.03
N GLU A 60 -5.49 -4.74 9.59
CA GLU A 60 -4.45 -4.84 10.63
C GLU A 60 -3.10 -4.29 10.15
N LEU A 61 -2.68 -4.63 8.93
CA LEU A 61 -1.43 -4.12 8.34
C LEU A 61 -1.47 -2.61 8.13
N SER A 62 -2.58 -2.08 7.61
CA SER A 62 -2.75 -0.63 7.47
C SER A 62 -2.68 0.08 8.83
N HIS A 63 -3.35 -0.45 9.86
CA HIS A 63 -3.29 0.09 11.21
C HIS A 63 -1.88 0.01 11.81
N ALA A 64 -1.19 -1.11 11.65
CA ALA A 64 0.18 -1.29 12.14
C ALA A 64 1.16 -0.32 11.48
N ILE A 65 1.04 -0.10 10.16
CA ILE A 65 1.84 0.87 9.41
C ILE A 65 1.60 2.30 9.91
N ARG A 66 0.34 2.70 10.14
CA ARG A 66 0.04 4.05 10.67
C ARG A 66 0.52 4.26 12.10
N ASN A 67 0.42 3.23 12.94
CA ASN A 67 0.83 3.32 14.33
C ASN A 67 2.36 3.38 14.48
N ASN A 68 3.12 2.71 13.60
CA ASN A 68 4.57 2.72 13.64
C ASN A 68 5.20 2.74 12.23
N PRO A 69 5.11 3.86 11.50
CA PRO A 69 5.61 3.95 10.12
C PRO A 69 7.13 3.74 10.03
N SER A 70 7.87 4.09 11.09
CA SER A 70 9.32 3.92 11.13
C SER A 70 9.75 2.45 11.04
N TYR A 71 8.91 1.52 11.52
CA TYR A 71 9.17 0.08 11.43
C TYR A 71 9.04 -0.46 10.00
N TYR A 72 8.28 0.22 9.14
CA TYR A 72 8.03 -0.19 7.75
C TYR A 72 8.83 0.64 6.74
N LYS A 73 9.77 1.47 7.20
CA LYS A 73 10.49 2.44 6.37
C LYS A 73 11.37 1.76 5.31
N ASP A 74 11.93 0.59 5.64
CA ASP A 74 12.69 -0.26 4.71
C ASP A 74 11.84 -0.87 3.60
N LYS A 75 10.51 -0.91 3.80
CA LYS A 75 9.52 -1.44 2.85
C LYS A 75 8.78 -0.34 2.09
N GLU A 76 9.03 0.92 2.44
CA GLU A 76 8.40 2.05 1.79
C GLU A 76 8.93 2.21 0.36
N ILE A 77 8.01 2.26 -0.59
CA ILE A 77 8.31 2.41 -2.02
C ILE A 77 8.08 3.87 -2.40
N ASN A 78 8.99 4.42 -3.21
CA ASN A 78 8.85 5.77 -3.70
C ASN A 78 7.51 5.93 -4.48
N PRO A 79 6.63 6.88 -4.11
CA PRO A 79 5.34 7.09 -4.77
C PRO A 79 5.47 7.34 -6.29
N GLY A 80 6.55 8.00 -6.72
CA GLY A 80 6.81 8.26 -8.14
C GLY A 80 7.07 6.98 -8.93
N GLU A 81 7.67 5.96 -8.34
CA GLU A 81 7.86 4.66 -8.99
C GLU A 81 6.54 3.91 -9.13
N ILE A 82 5.73 3.88 -8.08
CA ILE A 82 4.41 3.22 -8.12
C ILE A 82 3.48 3.91 -9.11
N LYS A 83 3.42 5.25 -9.10
CA LYS A 83 2.59 6.01 -10.05
C LYS A 83 2.99 5.75 -11.49
N LYS A 84 4.29 5.66 -11.81
CA LYS A 84 4.75 5.29 -13.16
C LYS A 84 4.30 3.89 -13.56
N ARG A 85 4.37 2.92 -12.62
CA ARG A 85 3.93 1.54 -12.87
C ARG A 85 2.40 1.47 -13.06
N LEU A 86 1.62 2.22 -12.28
CA LEU A 86 0.16 2.30 -12.39
C LEU A 86 -0.32 2.97 -13.69
N HIS A 87 0.32 4.07 -14.12
CA HIS A 87 -0.08 4.84 -15.31
C HIS A 87 0.31 4.17 -16.64
N ARG A 88 1.20 3.18 -16.63
CA ARG A 88 1.64 2.44 -17.83
C ARG A 88 0.53 1.55 -18.45
N LYS A 89 -0.72 1.71 -18.00
CA LYS A 89 -1.92 1.01 -18.46
C LYS A 89 -2.55 1.63 -19.73
N PHE A 90 -2.00 2.74 -20.26
CA PHE A 90 -2.56 3.49 -21.41
C PHE A 90 -1.55 3.81 -22.53
N GLY A 91 -0.52 2.99 -22.71
CA GLY A 91 0.44 3.10 -23.83
C GLY A 91 0.41 1.86 -24.70
#